data_AF-A8WQ67-F1
#
_entry.id   AF-A8WQ67-F1
#
_cell.length_a   1.000
_cell.length_b   1.000
_cell.length_c   1.000
_cell.angle_alpha   90.00
_cell.angle_beta   90.00
_cell.angle_gamma   90.00
#
_symmetry.space_group_name_H-M   'P 1'
#
loop_
_entity.id
_entity.type
_entity.pdbx_description
1 polymer ?
#
loop_
_entity_poly.entity_id
_entity_poly.type
_entity_poly.pdbx_seq_one_letter_code
_entity_poly.pdbx_strand_id
1 'polypeptide(L)'
;MSSVKWNLLNCHFWSCILDVSLSILATPYLLFPKFAGCPLGLFKETGISTILHILYVAVLIGVLTVSMIHIFEARFLIFIDDDHWWLKMRMPCFILNYLIAFCYIIPVYYSMPEQAEA
;
A
#
# COMPACT_ATOMS: atom_id res chain seq x y z
N MET A 1 -9.86 -24.86 -4.94
CA MET A 1 -9.55 -23.75 -5.89
C MET A 1 -10.47 -22.52 -5.78
N SER A 2 -11.59 -22.56 -5.03
CA SER A 2 -12.50 -21.41 -4.86
C SER A 2 -11.92 -20.28 -3.99
N SER A 3 -11.14 -20.62 -2.97
CA SER A 3 -10.53 -19.64 -2.04
C SER A 3 -9.55 -18.68 -2.74
N VAL A 4 -8.75 -19.18 -3.70
CA VAL A 4 -7.74 -18.35 -4.42
C VAL A 4 -8.39 -17.25 -5.28
N LYS A 5 -9.61 -17.48 -5.78
CA LYS A 5 -10.33 -16.49 -6.60
C LYS A 5 -10.61 -15.20 -5.83
N TRP A 6 -10.92 -15.32 -4.54
CA TRP A 6 -11.16 -14.17 -3.66
C TRP A 6 -9.87 -13.39 -3.37
N ASN A 7 -8.76 -14.08 -3.13
CA ASN A 7 -7.46 -13.43 -2.94
C ASN A 7 -7.02 -12.69 -4.20
N LEU A 8 -7.27 -13.29 -5.38
CA LEU A 8 -6.97 -12.66 -6.67
C LEU A 8 -7.85 -11.43 -6.91
N LEU A 9 -9.15 -11.51 -6.62
CA LEU A 9 -10.08 -10.39 -6.74
C LEU A 9 -9.68 -9.25 -5.79
N ASN A 10 -9.33 -9.56 -4.54
CA ASN A 10 -8.87 -8.57 -3.57
C ASN A 10 -7.62 -7.84 -4.06
N CYS A 11 -6.60 -8.57 -4.54
CA CYS A 11 -5.40 -7.95 -5.09
C CYS A 11 -5.70 -7.08 -6.31
N HIS A 12 -6.56 -7.54 -7.22
CA HIS A 12 -6.94 -6.77 -8.40
C HIS A 12 -7.69 -5.49 -8.02
N PHE A 13 -8.62 -5.59 -7.06
CA PHE A 13 -9.36 -4.45 -6.53
C PHE A 13 -8.42 -3.37 -5.96
N TRP A 14 -7.47 -3.74 -5.11
CA TRP A 14 -6.48 -2.80 -4.57
C TRP A 14 -5.54 -2.23 -5.64
N SER A 15 -5.18 -3.03 -6.64
CA SER A 15 -4.37 -2.56 -7.78
C SER A 15 -5.12 -1.49 -8.59
N CYS A 16 -6.38 -1.74 -8.93
CA CYS A 16 -7.19 -0.77 -9.68
C CYS A 16 -7.39 0.53 -8.88
N ILE A 17 -7.62 0.43 -7.57
CA ILE A 17 -7.72 1.61 -6.71
C ILE A 17 -6.41 2.39 -6.70
N LEU A 18 -5.26 1.71 -6.60
CA LEU A 18 -3.96 2.36 -6.65
C LEU A 18 -3.72 3.06 -7.99
N ASP A 19 -4.03 2.39 -9.11
CA ASP A 19 -3.84 2.95 -10.46
C ASP A 19 -4.70 4.18 -10.69
N VAL A 20 -5.97 4.13 -10.28
CA VAL A 20 -6.89 5.28 -10.31
C VAL A 20 -6.37 6.40 -9.41
N SER A 21 -5.91 6.06 -8.21
CA SER A 21 -5.38 7.04 -7.24
C SER A 21 -4.12 7.74 -7.76
N LEU A 22 -3.22 7.01 -8.41
CA LEU A 22 -2.00 7.56 -9.00
C LEU A 22 -2.29 8.37 -10.27
N SER A 23 -3.20 7.91 -11.12
CA SER A 23 -3.47 8.52 -12.42
C SER A 23 -4.30 9.80 -12.31
N ILE A 24 -5.36 9.79 -11.49
CA ILE A 24 -6.36 10.88 -11.42
C ILE A 24 -6.15 11.77 -10.21
N LEU A 25 -5.83 11.16 -9.06
CA LEU A 25 -5.86 11.83 -7.75
C LEU A 25 -4.51 12.50 -7.44
N ALA A 26 -3.43 11.73 -7.45
CA ALA A 26 -2.11 12.21 -7.10
C ALA A 26 -1.37 12.83 -8.28
N THR A 27 -1.36 12.17 -9.44
CA THR A 27 -0.55 12.51 -10.63
C THR A 27 0.81 13.10 -10.20
N PRO A 28 1.67 12.31 -9.52
CA PRO A 28 2.85 12.84 -8.88
C PRO A 28 3.88 13.24 -9.94
N TYR A 29 4.22 14.53 -9.98
CA TYR A 29 5.30 15.02 -10.81
C TYR A 29 6.61 14.94 -10.03
N LEU A 30 7.53 14.10 -10.48
CA LEU A 30 8.84 13.94 -9.86
C LEU A 30 9.82 14.97 -10.41
N LEU A 31 10.20 15.93 -9.57
CA LEU A 31 11.19 16.94 -9.90
C LEU A 31 12.60 16.42 -9.61
N PHE A 32 13.30 16.00 -10.67
CA PHE A 32 14.72 15.67 -10.61
C PHE A 32 15.55 16.96 -10.55
N PRO A 33 16.63 17.04 -9.75
CA PRO A 33 17.31 16.00 -8.97
C PRO A 33 16.85 15.86 -7.52
N LYS A 34 15.92 16.70 -7.06
CA LYS A 34 15.54 16.77 -5.64
C LYS A 34 14.62 15.63 -5.18
N PHE A 35 14.24 14.70 -6.07
CA PHE A 35 13.25 13.64 -5.82
C PHE A 35 11.99 14.18 -5.12
N ALA A 36 11.61 15.41 -5.42
CA ALA A 36 10.43 16.04 -4.85
C ALA A 36 9.22 15.64 -5.69
N GLY A 37 8.19 15.09 -5.03
CA GLY A 37 6.91 14.78 -5.67
C GLY A 37 5.91 15.91 -5.44
N CYS A 38 5.48 16.57 -6.51
CA CYS A 38 4.37 17.53 -6.46
C CYS A 38 3.09 16.84 -6.98
N PRO A 39 2.04 16.70 -6.17
CA PRO A 39 0.77 16.17 -6.68
C PRO A 39 0.08 17.24 -7.54
N LEU A 40 -0.10 16.96 -8.82
CA LEU A 40 -0.76 17.86 -9.78
C LEU A 40 -2.20 17.43 -10.11
N GLY A 41 -2.67 16.32 -9.56
CA GLY A 41 -4.02 15.80 -9.80
C GLY A 41 -5.13 16.57 -9.07
N LEU A 42 -6.34 15.97 -9.04
CA LEU A 42 -7.53 16.57 -8.39
C LEU A 42 -7.30 16.98 -6.93
N PHE A 43 -6.31 16.39 -6.27
CA PHE A 43 -5.95 16.75 -4.90
C PHE A 43 -5.47 18.19 -4.72
N LYS A 44 -4.92 18.84 -5.75
CA LYS A 44 -4.57 20.26 -5.70
C LYS A 44 -5.79 21.17 -5.49
N GLU A 45 -6.93 20.79 -6.05
CA GLU A 45 -8.18 21.56 -5.97
C GLU A 45 -8.91 21.40 -4.63
N THR A 46 -8.54 20.38 -3.83
CA THR A 46 -9.23 20.04 -2.58
C THR A 46 -8.73 20.80 -1.34
N GLY A 47 -7.63 21.56 -1.45
CA GLY A 47 -7.04 22.30 -0.31
C GLY A 47 -6.47 21.41 0.80
N ILE A 48 -6.37 20.10 0.58
CA ILE A 48 -5.79 19.14 1.53
C ILE A 48 -4.26 19.17 1.42
N SER A 49 -3.56 19.10 2.55
CA SER A 49 -2.10 19.07 2.59
C SER A 49 -1.52 17.96 1.70
N THR A 50 -0.53 18.32 0.89
CA THR A 50 0.24 17.42 0.01
C THR A 50 0.76 16.18 0.76
N ILE A 51 1.11 16.34 2.04
CA ILE A 51 1.68 15.26 2.84
C ILE A 51 0.64 14.17 3.11
N LEU A 52 -0.63 14.54 3.35
CA LEU A 52 -1.70 13.57 3.57
C LEU A 52 -1.96 12.71 2.31
N HIS A 53 -1.79 13.28 1.11
CA HIS A 53 -1.91 12.53 -0.14
C HIS A 53 -0.78 11.52 -0.32
N ILE A 54 0.46 11.91 0.03
CA ILE A 54 1.62 11.00 0.00
C ILE A 54 1.40 9.84 0.97
N LEU A 55 0.92 10.12 2.18
CA LEU A 55 0.55 9.11 3.17
C LEU A 55 -0.53 8.16 2.64
N TYR A 56 -1.58 8.70 2.02
CA TYR A 56 -2.66 7.90 1.44
C TYR A 56 -2.16 6.93 0.37
N VAL A 57 -1.41 7.41 -0.61
CA VAL A 57 -0.85 6.58 -1.69
C VAL A 57 0.14 5.55 -1.12
N ALA A 58 0.99 5.94 -0.17
CA ALA A 58 1.94 5.04 0.49
C ALA A 58 1.24 3.88 1.21
N VAL A 59 0.14 4.15 1.92
CA VAL A 59 -0.68 3.12 2.58
C VAL A 59 -1.33 2.20 1.56
N LEU A 60 -1.86 2.73 0.44
CA LEU A 60 -2.43 1.90 -0.63
C LEU A 60 -1.40 0.92 -1.22
N ILE A 61 -0.16 1.38 -1.45
CA ILE A 61 0.93 0.51 -1.90
C ILE A 61 1.20 -0.58 -0.87
N GLY A 62 1.25 -0.23 0.42
CA GLY A 62 1.40 -1.20 1.51
C GLY A 62 0.27 -2.24 1.55
N VAL A 63 -0.98 -1.83 1.41
CA VAL A 63 -2.13 -2.75 1.39
C VAL A 63 -2.11 -3.67 0.16
N LEU A 64 -1.65 -3.16 -0.99
CA LEU A 64 -1.46 -3.96 -2.20
C LEU A 64 -0.38 -5.04 -2.00
N THR A 65 0.76 -4.71 -1.39
CA THR A 65 1.81 -5.70 -1.13
C THR A 65 1.31 -6.81 -0.20
N VAL A 66 0.58 -6.48 0.87
CA VAL A 66 -0.03 -7.49 1.77
C VAL A 66 -1.05 -8.35 1.03
N SER A 67 -1.85 -7.77 0.13
CA SER A 67 -2.79 -8.52 -0.72
C SER A 67 -2.05 -9.49 -1.66
N MET A 68 -0.88 -9.13 -2.14
CA MET A 68 -0.03 -10.00 -2.96
C MET A 68 0.59 -11.14 -2.13
N ILE A 69 0.99 -10.88 -0.88
CA ILE A 69 1.44 -11.92 0.06
C ILE A 69 0.33 -12.97 0.28
N HIS A 70 -0.94 -12.56 0.39
CA HIS A 70 -2.07 -13.50 0.48
C HIS A 70 -2.20 -14.42 -0.75
N ILE A 71 -1.84 -13.97 -1.94
CA ILE A 71 -1.84 -14.82 -3.15
C ILE A 71 -0.69 -15.83 -3.07
N PHE A 72 0.51 -15.38 -2.69
CA PHE A 72 1.66 -16.26 -2.53
C PHE A 72 1.42 -17.31 -1.46
N GLU A 73 0.83 -16.93 -0.33
CA GLU A 73 0.47 -17.84 0.74
C GLU A 73 -0.57 -18.87 0.27
N ALA A 74 -1.62 -18.46 -0.44
CA ALA A 74 -2.62 -19.37 -0.98
C ALA A 74 -2.03 -20.42 -1.94
N ARG A 75 -0.91 -20.12 -2.62
CA ARG A 75 -0.15 -21.09 -3.42
C ARG A 75 0.78 -21.93 -2.58
N PHE A 76 1.44 -21.32 -1.59
CA PHE A 76 2.36 -22.00 -0.68
C PHE A 76 1.67 -23.09 0.13
N LEU A 77 0.43 -22.83 0.58
CA LEU A 77 -0.39 -23.80 1.31
C LEU A 77 -0.73 -25.07 0.51
N ILE A 78 -0.62 -25.06 -0.82
CA ILE A 78 -0.83 -26.26 -1.65
C ILE A 78 0.36 -27.22 -1.54
N PHE A 79 1.56 -26.70 -1.23
CA PHE A 79 2.79 -27.47 -1.15
C PHE A 79 3.15 -27.90 0.28
N ILE A 80 2.37 -27.45 1.27
CA ILE A 80 2.65 -27.68 2.69
C ILE A 80 1.75 -28.81 3.22
N ASP A 81 2.31 -29.64 4.11
CA ASP A 81 1.56 -30.65 4.86
C ASP A 81 0.67 -30.01 5.95
N ASP A 82 -0.46 -30.66 6.26
CA ASP A 82 -1.49 -30.15 7.17
C ASP A 82 -1.02 -29.91 8.63
N ASP A 83 0.13 -30.46 9.04
CA ASP A 83 0.69 -30.30 10.39
C ASP A 83 1.85 -29.26 10.46
N HIS A 84 2.06 -28.48 9.39
CA HIS A 84 3.14 -27.49 9.39
C HIS A 84 2.85 -26.35 10.37
N TRP A 85 3.83 -26.04 11.23
CA TRP A 85 3.77 -24.96 12.24
C TRP A 85 3.36 -23.57 11.68
N TRP A 86 3.54 -23.38 10.36
CA TRP A 86 3.22 -22.16 9.62
C TRP A 86 1.71 -21.86 9.62
N LEU A 87 0.87 -22.91 9.60
CA LEU A 87 -0.59 -22.79 9.62
C LEU A 87 -1.11 -22.09 10.89
N LYS A 88 -0.38 -22.22 12.01
CA LYS A 88 -0.68 -21.55 13.29
C LYS A 88 -0.13 -20.12 13.31
N MET A 89 1.04 -19.89 12.73
CA MET A 89 1.70 -18.57 12.73
C MET A 89 1.20 -17.60 11.65
N ARG A 90 0.44 -18.06 10.65
CA ARG A 90 -0.03 -17.21 9.54
C ARG A 90 -0.87 -16.00 9.99
N MET A 91 -1.84 -16.21 10.88
CA MET A 91 -2.79 -15.17 11.30
C MET A 91 -2.08 -13.99 11.99
N PRO A 92 -1.21 -14.20 13.00
CA PRO A 92 -0.46 -13.09 13.58
C PRO A 92 0.51 -12.44 12.59
N CYS A 93 1.08 -13.22 11.65
CA CYS A 93 1.96 -12.67 10.61
C CYS A 93 1.20 -11.70 9.68
N PHE A 94 -0.02 -12.02 9.26
CA PHE A 94 -0.83 -11.11 8.43
C PHE A 94 -1.25 -9.85 9.18
N ILE A 95 -1.69 -9.98 10.42
CA ILE A 95 -2.05 -8.82 11.25
C ILE A 95 -0.84 -7.88 11.37
N LEU A 96 0.34 -8.43 11.64
CA LEU A 96 1.58 -7.67 11.73
C LEU A 96 1.92 -6.99 10.40
N ASN A 97 1.78 -7.69 9.26
CA ASN A 97 2.01 -7.11 7.93
C ASN A 97 1.06 -5.94 7.63
N TYR A 98 -0.23 -6.06 7.98
CA TYR A 98 -1.17 -4.95 7.83
C TYR A 98 -0.80 -3.77 8.74
N LEU A 99 -0.43 -4.02 10.00
CA LEU A 99 0.03 -2.96 10.90
C LEU A 99 1.28 -2.25 10.35
N ILE A 100 2.25 -2.99 9.81
CA ILE A 100 3.42 -2.40 9.15
C ILE A 100 2.99 -1.59 7.93
N ALA A 101 2.09 -2.09 7.09
CA ALA A 101 1.61 -1.39 5.90
C ALA A 101 0.97 -0.03 6.22
N PHE A 102 0.29 0.10 7.36
CA PHE A 102 -0.25 1.39 7.81
C PHE A 102 0.81 2.28 8.48
N CYS A 103 1.79 1.70 9.17
CA CYS A 103 2.71 2.46 10.01
C CYS A 103 4.07 2.79 9.38
N TYR A 104 4.50 2.11 8.29
CA TYR A 104 5.88 2.21 7.80
C TYR A 104 6.30 3.63 7.36
N ILE A 105 5.34 4.44 6.91
CA ILE A 105 5.59 5.79 6.39
C ILE A 105 5.50 6.87 7.50
N ILE A 106 4.98 6.53 8.68
CA ILE A 106 4.80 7.46 9.81
C ILE A 106 6.13 8.06 10.31
N PRO A 107 7.22 7.29 10.49
CA PRO A 107 8.50 7.87 10.90
C PRO A 107 9.04 8.87 9.88
N VAL A 108 8.81 8.60 8.58
CA VAL A 108 9.22 9.48 7.49
C VAL A 108 8.47 10.82 7.59
N TYR A 109 7.17 10.78 7.89
CA TYR A 109 6.35 11.97 8.13
C TYR A 109 6.95 12.88 9.21
N TYR A 110 7.29 12.33 10.38
CA TYR A 110 7.87 13.12 11.47
C TYR A 110 9.28 13.65 11.18
N SER A 111 10.01 13.00 10.28
CA SER A 111 11.35 13.44 9.87
C SER A 111 11.34 14.51 8.77
N MET A 112 10.20 14.75 8.11
CA MET A 112 10.11 15.77 7.07
C MET A 112 10.01 17.16 7.72
N PRO A 113 10.94 18.09 7.41
CA PRO A 113 10.82 19.47 7.84
C PRO A 113 9.59 20.10 7.17
N GLU A 114 8.88 20.95 7.94
CA GLU A 114 7.70 21.68 7.48
C GLU A 114 8.06 22.48 6.21
N GLN A 115 7.53 22.05 5.06
CA GLN A 115 7.75 22.75 3.80
C GLN A 115 6.86 24.00 3.83
N ALA A 116 7.45 25.15 4.18
CA ALA A 116 6.78 26.44 4.07
C ALA A 116 6.23 26.58 2.64
N GLU A 117 4.90 26.69 2.54
CA GLU A 117 4.21 27.00 1.30
C GLU A 117 4.82 28.28 0.71
N ALA A 118 5.28 28.19 -0.54
CA ALA A 118 5.80 29.32 -1.31
C ALA A 118 4.70 29.91 -2.19
#